data_AF-A0A1G2YX71-F1
#
_entry.id   AF-A0A1G2YX71-F1
#
_cell.length_a   1.000
_cell.length_b   1.000
_cell.length_c   1.000
_cell.angle_alpha   90.00
_cell.angle_beta   90.00
_cell.angle_gamma   90.00
#
_symmetry.space_group_name_H-M   'P 1'
#
loop_
_entity.id
_entity.type
_entity.pdbx_description
1 polymer ?
#
loop_
_entity_poly.entity_id
_entity_poly.type
_entity_poly.pdbx_seq_one_letter_code
_entity_poly.pdbx_strand_id
1 'polypeptide(L)'
;MLDLTTAGAFGDLNGAWFYEAHAASTGTGLIQSFVRVQAKGVEEGYNTDFRPFAYNELNSATFTHSLLLSSVPIVRLDGTDYREFLLDINENGPGTMLSLDEIKIYQGTTGNRSGLISTWEDTPVYDMDAGSEGDSWIKLNYELNSGSGSGDMYAYIPDSLFRSNPEDINYLGDYLYLYSKFGLNFTSVAGPEEWAVRKGVGVDTMVVPAPAAWLIGILGLGVAGLKLRKLA
;
A
#
# COMPACT_ATOMS: atom_id res chain seq x y z
N MET A 1 1.18 11.00 -11.82
CA MET A 1 1.47 11.29 -10.40
C MET A 1 0.18 11.33 -9.63
N LEU A 2 0.11 10.58 -8.52
CA LEU A 2 -0.98 10.60 -7.56
C LEU A 2 -0.52 11.34 -6.30
N ASP A 3 -1.23 12.39 -5.91
CA ASP A 3 -0.91 13.19 -4.73
C ASP A 3 -1.71 12.70 -3.51
N LEU A 4 -1.03 12.08 -2.54
CA LEU A 4 -1.59 11.61 -1.28
C LEU A 4 -1.15 12.49 -0.09
N THR A 5 -0.74 13.75 -0.34
CA THR A 5 -0.18 14.62 0.72
C THR A 5 -1.23 15.32 1.59
N THR A 6 -2.52 14.98 1.45
CA THR A 6 -3.60 15.47 2.32
C THR A 6 -4.39 14.33 2.93
N ALA A 7 -4.85 14.54 4.17
CA ALA A 7 -5.61 13.53 4.90
C ALA A 7 -6.83 13.02 4.12
N GLY A 8 -6.93 11.70 3.96
CA GLY A 8 -7.99 11.03 3.22
C GLY A 8 -7.92 11.16 1.69
N ALA A 9 -6.80 11.63 1.14
CA ALA A 9 -6.56 11.63 -0.30
C ALA A 9 -6.56 10.20 -0.85
N PHE A 10 -7.01 10.05 -2.10
CA PHE A 10 -7.03 8.75 -2.76
C PHE A 10 -6.94 8.89 -4.27
N GLY A 11 -6.61 7.78 -4.94
CA GLY A 11 -6.69 7.69 -6.39
C GLY A 11 -6.47 6.27 -6.90
N ASP A 12 -6.65 6.10 -8.20
CA ASP A 12 -6.42 4.86 -8.93
C ASP A 12 -5.14 4.97 -9.75
N LEU A 13 -4.35 3.89 -9.78
CA LEU A 13 -3.29 3.67 -10.77
C LEU A 13 -3.40 2.24 -11.28
N ASN A 14 -3.80 2.10 -12.54
CA ASN A 14 -3.94 0.82 -13.26
C ASN A 14 -4.90 -0.17 -12.57
N GLY A 15 -6.03 0.31 -12.06
CA GLY A 15 -7.05 -0.52 -11.42
C GLY A 15 -6.79 -0.81 -9.95
N ALA A 16 -5.63 -0.42 -9.41
CA ALA A 16 -5.37 -0.44 -7.97
C ALA A 16 -5.71 0.90 -7.33
N TRP A 17 -6.30 0.86 -6.15
CA TRP A 17 -6.61 2.05 -5.37
C TRP A 17 -5.57 2.29 -4.29
N PHE A 18 -5.19 3.55 -4.14
CA PHE A 18 -4.29 4.01 -3.09
C PHE A 18 -5.02 5.04 -2.26
N TYR A 19 -4.90 4.91 -0.94
CA TYR A 19 -5.64 5.73 0.01
C TYR A 19 -4.71 6.14 1.16
N GLU A 20 -4.59 7.46 1.35
CA GLU A 20 -3.98 8.01 2.56
C GLU A 20 -4.91 7.74 3.74
N ALA A 21 -4.38 7.11 4.78
CA ALA A 21 -5.15 6.81 5.98
C ALA A 21 -4.24 6.73 7.20
N HIS A 22 -4.78 7.05 8.37
CA HIS A 22 -4.11 6.82 9.65
C HIS A 22 -4.47 5.42 10.19
N ALA A 23 -3.63 4.42 9.93
CA ALA A 23 -3.87 3.04 10.37
C ALA A 23 -3.86 2.85 11.91
N ALA A 24 -3.47 3.84 12.73
CA ALA A 24 -3.64 3.74 14.19
C ALA A 24 -5.12 3.63 14.65
N SER A 25 -6.10 3.83 13.74
CA SER A 25 -7.50 3.46 13.94
C SER A 25 -7.72 1.94 14.08
N THR A 26 -6.72 1.12 13.73
CA THR A 26 -6.82 -0.36 13.68
C THR A 26 -6.07 -1.10 14.80
N GLY A 27 -5.40 -0.39 15.72
CA GLY A 27 -4.72 -1.00 16.87
C GLY A 27 -3.35 -1.61 16.51
N THR A 28 -2.31 -1.14 17.18
CA THR A 28 -0.88 -1.36 16.93
C THR A 28 -0.36 -2.80 17.13
N GLY A 29 -1.25 -3.80 17.21
CA GLY A 29 -0.93 -5.22 17.34
C GLY A 29 -1.42 -6.09 16.17
N LEU A 30 -1.94 -5.48 15.11
CA LEU A 30 -2.62 -6.14 14.00
C LEU A 30 -1.96 -5.99 12.63
N ILE A 31 -0.72 -5.49 12.51
CA ILE A 31 -0.01 -5.50 11.21
C ILE A 31 1.15 -6.50 11.26
N GLN A 32 1.41 -7.14 10.12
CA GLN A 32 2.48 -8.10 9.93
C GLN A 32 3.36 -7.60 8.79
N SER A 33 4.46 -6.95 9.16
CA SER A 33 5.49 -6.50 8.24
C SER A 33 6.05 -7.69 7.47
N PHE A 34 6.33 -7.51 6.18
CA PHE A 34 6.89 -8.56 5.34
C PHE A 34 8.07 -8.07 4.49
N VAL A 35 8.26 -6.75 4.34
CA VAL A 35 9.53 -6.17 3.90
C VAL A 35 9.75 -4.79 4.51
N ARG A 36 11.01 -4.54 4.86
CA ARG A 36 11.55 -3.20 5.08
C ARG A 36 12.65 -2.93 4.06
N VAL A 37 12.61 -1.77 3.42
CA VAL A 37 13.72 -1.25 2.60
C VAL A 37 14.36 -0.08 3.33
N GLN A 38 15.67 0.12 3.18
CA GLN A 38 16.33 1.26 3.79
C GLN A 38 17.61 1.65 3.03
N ALA A 39 17.61 2.86 2.51
CA ALA A 39 18.80 3.58 2.08
C ALA A 39 18.62 5.08 2.33
N LYS A 40 19.47 5.90 1.69
CA LYS A 40 19.25 7.34 1.55
C LYS A 40 19.35 7.65 0.07
N GLY A 41 18.60 8.63 -0.42
CA GLY A 41 18.52 8.84 -1.86
C GLY A 41 17.35 8.06 -2.43
N VAL A 42 17.69 7.11 -3.29
CA VAL A 42 16.79 6.12 -3.87
C VAL A 42 16.96 4.82 -3.10
N GLU A 43 15.85 4.17 -2.78
CA GLU A 43 15.86 2.84 -2.19
C GLU A 43 14.84 1.95 -2.86
N GLU A 44 15.17 0.67 -2.97
CA GLU A 44 14.31 -0.30 -3.61
C GLU A 44 14.50 -1.68 -2.98
N GLY A 45 13.53 -2.56 -3.20
CA GLY A 45 13.64 -3.93 -2.75
C GLY A 45 12.31 -4.67 -2.78
N TYR A 46 12.37 -5.96 -2.44
CA TYR A 46 11.20 -6.83 -2.37
C TYR A 46 11.30 -7.85 -1.24
N ASN A 47 10.17 -8.40 -0.85
CA ASN A 47 10.11 -9.40 0.22
C ASN A 47 10.63 -10.77 -0.23
N THR A 48 11.55 -11.37 0.52
CA THR A 48 12.09 -12.70 0.23
C THR A 48 12.76 -13.34 1.44
N ASP A 49 12.77 -14.66 1.51
CA ASP A 49 13.57 -15.43 2.47
C ASP A 49 15.03 -15.60 2.01
N PHE A 50 15.34 -15.27 0.75
CA PHE A 50 16.69 -15.40 0.22
C PHE A 50 17.65 -14.43 0.89
N ARG A 51 18.89 -14.89 1.10
CA ARG A 51 20.02 -14.09 1.56
C ARG A 51 21.28 -14.53 0.80
N PRO A 52 22.19 -13.60 0.44
CA PRO A 52 22.11 -12.15 0.65
C PRO A 52 21.05 -11.48 -0.25
N PHE A 53 20.62 -10.29 0.14
CA PHE A 53 19.63 -9.53 -0.60
C PHE A 53 20.17 -8.91 -1.90
N ALA A 54 19.25 -8.55 -2.80
CA ALA A 54 19.59 -7.99 -4.11
C ALA A 54 19.66 -6.45 -4.11
N TYR A 55 18.95 -5.77 -3.20
CA TYR A 55 18.79 -4.33 -3.17
C TYR A 55 19.03 -3.75 -1.77
N ASN A 56 18.14 -2.86 -1.30
CA ASN A 56 18.22 -2.13 -0.03
C ASN A 56 17.38 -2.77 1.07
N GLU A 57 17.00 -4.04 0.94
CA GLU A 57 16.21 -4.72 1.95
C GLU A 57 16.95 -4.78 3.29
N LEU A 58 16.27 -4.42 4.37
CA LEU A 58 16.82 -4.45 5.72
C LEU A 58 16.96 -5.90 6.18
N ASN A 59 18.17 -6.30 6.59
CA ASN A 59 18.46 -7.67 7.02
C ASN A 59 17.85 -8.02 8.38
N SER A 60 16.55 -8.34 8.36
CA SER A 60 15.79 -8.83 9.48
C SER A 60 14.85 -9.94 9.02
N ALA A 61 15.02 -11.16 9.54
CA ALA A 61 14.08 -12.25 9.27
C ALA A 61 12.69 -12.02 9.91
N THR A 62 12.57 -11.07 10.82
CA THR A 62 11.30 -10.68 11.45
C THR A 62 10.49 -9.72 10.58
N PHE A 63 11.16 -8.84 9.84
CA PHE A 63 10.50 -7.78 9.07
C PHE A 63 10.61 -7.96 7.55
N THR A 64 11.55 -8.79 7.08
CA THR A 64 11.76 -9.07 5.67
C THR A 64 11.81 -10.57 5.45
N HIS A 65 10.73 -11.12 4.93
CA HIS A 65 10.56 -12.55 4.70
C HIS A 65 9.56 -12.78 3.56
N SER A 66 9.41 -14.04 3.14
CA SER A 66 8.40 -14.38 2.14
C SER A 66 6.97 -14.09 2.60
N LEU A 67 6.08 -13.74 1.67
CA LEU A 67 4.68 -13.49 1.94
C LEU A 67 3.83 -14.49 1.17
N LEU A 68 2.91 -15.19 1.85
CA LEU A 68 1.92 -16.02 1.19
C LEU A 68 0.73 -15.15 0.76
N LEU A 69 0.19 -15.40 -0.44
CA LEU A 69 -1.04 -14.78 -0.93
C LEU A 69 -2.21 -15.02 0.03
N SER A 70 -2.28 -16.19 0.66
CA SER A 70 -3.29 -16.50 1.68
C SER A 70 -3.19 -15.67 2.95
N SER A 71 -2.03 -15.06 3.21
CA SER A 71 -1.81 -14.17 4.35
C SER A 71 -2.23 -12.73 4.05
N VAL A 72 -2.49 -12.39 2.79
CA VAL A 72 -2.94 -11.05 2.40
C VAL A 72 -4.46 -10.97 2.52
N PRO A 73 -5.01 -10.08 3.36
CA PRO A 73 -6.44 -9.96 3.55
C PRO A 73 -7.14 -9.53 2.26
N ILE A 74 -8.38 -9.99 2.11
CA ILE A 74 -9.29 -9.53 1.05
C ILE A 74 -10.26 -8.54 1.67
N VAL A 75 -10.40 -7.38 1.04
CA VAL A 75 -11.38 -6.36 1.39
C VAL A 75 -12.30 -6.13 0.20
N ARG A 76 -13.60 -6.01 0.46
CA ARG A 76 -14.59 -5.72 -0.59
C ARG A 76 -14.93 -4.23 -0.61
N LEU A 77 -14.58 -3.55 -1.70
CA LEU A 77 -14.88 -2.14 -1.94
C LEU A 77 -15.84 -2.03 -3.13
N ASP A 78 -17.02 -1.45 -2.92
CA ASP A 78 -18.06 -1.27 -3.95
C ASP A 78 -18.37 -2.53 -4.77
N GLY A 79 -18.36 -3.69 -4.09
CA GLY A 79 -18.65 -4.99 -4.71
C GLY A 79 -17.46 -5.65 -5.42
N THR A 80 -16.29 -5.03 -5.45
CA THR A 80 -15.05 -5.59 -5.99
C THR A 80 -14.12 -6.02 -4.85
N ASP A 81 -13.50 -7.19 -4.99
CA ASP A 81 -12.54 -7.71 -4.01
C ASP A 81 -11.13 -7.22 -4.32
N TYR A 82 -10.41 -6.81 -3.27
CA TYR A 82 -9.04 -6.32 -3.33
C TYR A 82 -8.18 -7.01 -2.28
N ARG A 83 -6.92 -7.26 -2.62
CA ARG A 83 -5.84 -7.55 -1.69
C ARG A 83 -5.35 -6.24 -1.08
N GLU A 84 -5.33 -6.18 0.24
CA GLU A 84 -4.94 -4.97 0.98
C GLU A 84 -3.50 -5.10 1.52
N PHE A 85 -2.69 -4.11 1.18
CA PHE A 85 -1.35 -3.90 1.71
C PHE A 85 -1.31 -2.54 2.42
N LEU A 86 -0.44 -2.44 3.41
CA LEU A 86 -0.19 -1.22 4.16
C LEU A 86 1.26 -0.80 3.98
N LEU A 87 1.48 0.48 3.71
CA LEU A 87 2.78 1.12 3.72
C LEU A 87 2.89 2.05 4.94
N ASP A 88 3.99 1.94 5.68
CA ASP A 88 4.40 2.85 6.76
C ASP A 88 5.74 3.48 6.33
N ILE A 89 5.73 4.79 6.05
CA ILE A 89 6.93 5.53 5.64
C ILE A 89 7.61 6.10 6.89
N ASN A 90 8.94 6.13 6.89
CA ASN A 90 9.68 6.46 8.11
C ASN A 90 10.71 7.55 7.85
N GLU A 91 10.20 8.74 7.58
CA GLU A 91 11.04 9.90 7.30
C GLU A 91 11.37 10.73 8.56
N ASN A 92 12.22 11.75 8.41
CA ASN A 92 12.52 12.67 9.50
C ASN A 92 12.41 14.14 9.08
N GLY A 93 12.09 14.99 10.05
CA GLY A 93 11.97 16.43 9.87
C GLY A 93 10.55 16.88 9.45
N PRO A 94 10.24 18.17 9.67
CA PRO A 94 8.95 18.74 9.28
C PRO A 94 8.87 18.95 7.77
N GLY A 95 7.68 18.73 7.22
CA GLY A 95 7.34 18.88 5.81
C GLY A 95 7.98 17.84 4.90
N THR A 96 8.47 16.73 5.44
CA THR A 96 9.18 15.73 4.66
C THR A 96 8.23 14.93 3.79
N MET A 97 8.56 14.93 2.50
CA MET A 97 7.83 14.24 1.46
C MET A 97 8.67 13.06 0.97
N LEU A 98 8.01 11.98 0.59
CA LEU A 98 8.62 10.82 -0.04
C LEU A 98 7.86 10.47 -1.32
N SER A 99 8.55 10.00 -2.35
CA SER A 99 7.92 9.44 -3.54
C SER A 99 8.00 7.93 -3.50
N LEU A 100 6.86 7.27 -3.76
CA LEU A 100 6.81 5.87 -4.15
C LEU A 100 6.72 5.83 -5.68
N ASP A 101 7.82 5.44 -6.31
CA ASP A 101 8.07 5.63 -7.74
C ASP A 101 7.85 4.36 -8.55
N GLU A 102 7.95 3.17 -7.95
CA GLU A 102 7.58 1.92 -8.61
C GLU A 102 6.88 0.99 -7.63
N ILE A 103 5.83 0.30 -8.10
CA ILE A 103 5.28 -0.90 -7.46
C ILE A 103 5.13 -1.96 -8.53
N LYS A 104 5.71 -3.14 -8.27
CA LYS A 104 5.46 -4.34 -9.07
C LYS A 104 5.18 -5.51 -8.15
N ILE A 105 4.13 -6.26 -8.45
CA ILE A 105 3.74 -7.43 -7.67
C ILE A 105 3.87 -8.66 -8.56
N TYR A 106 4.59 -9.66 -8.09
CA TYR A 106 4.75 -10.95 -8.75
C TYR A 106 4.21 -12.08 -7.89
N GLN A 107 3.84 -13.18 -8.54
CA GLN A 107 3.57 -14.46 -7.91
C GLN A 107 4.72 -15.44 -8.16
N GLY A 108 4.92 -16.38 -7.24
CA GLY A 108 5.89 -17.46 -7.41
C GLY A 108 5.61 -18.67 -6.54
N THR A 109 6.26 -19.79 -6.86
CA THR A 109 6.04 -21.09 -6.20
C THR A 109 6.94 -21.34 -4.99
N THR A 110 7.92 -20.46 -4.75
CA THR A 110 8.84 -20.51 -3.62
C THR A 110 8.87 -19.15 -2.94
N GLY A 111 9.33 -19.09 -1.68
CA GLY A 111 9.47 -17.84 -0.91
C GLY A 111 10.88 -17.23 -0.93
N ASN A 112 11.83 -17.89 -1.60
CA ASN A 112 13.25 -17.52 -1.59
C ASN A 112 13.75 -17.03 -2.96
N ARG A 113 12.92 -16.30 -3.71
CA ARG A 113 13.33 -15.69 -4.97
C ARG A 113 14.46 -14.69 -4.75
N SER A 114 15.35 -14.58 -5.73
CA SER A 114 16.56 -13.76 -5.65
C SER A 114 16.86 -13.03 -6.95
N GLY A 115 17.88 -12.16 -6.92
CA GLY A 115 18.33 -11.39 -8.08
C GLY A 115 17.57 -10.09 -8.28
N LEU A 116 17.98 -9.32 -9.29
CA LEU A 116 17.33 -8.07 -9.67
C LEU A 116 16.02 -8.36 -10.38
N ILE A 117 14.97 -7.58 -10.11
CA ILE A 117 13.66 -7.78 -10.76
C ILE A 117 13.74 -7.65 -12.29
N SER A 118 14.70 -6.90 -12.82
CA SER A 118 14.95 -6.77 -14.26
C SER A 118 15.47 -8.06 -14.92
N THR A 119 15.88 -9.05 -14.13
CA THR A 119 16.32 -10.37 -14.60
C THR A 119 15.20 -11.42 -14.50
N TRP A 120 14.05 -11.06 -13.97
CA TRP A 120 12.90 -11.94 -13.84
C TRP A 120 12.18 -12.04 -15.18
N GLU A 121 11.95 -13.27 -15.65
CA GLU A 121 11.23 -13.52 -16.90
C GLU A 121 9.69 -13.51 -16.74
N ASP A 122 9.21 -13.51 -15.49
CA ASP A 122 7.78 -13.48 -15.20
C ASP A 122 7.20 -12.10 -15.45
N THR A 123 5.94 -12.06 -15.89
CA THR A 123 5.14 -10.83 -15.94
C THR A 123 4.59 -10.53 -14.54
N PRO A 124 4.69 -9.29 -14.03
CA PRO A 124 4.03 -8.94 -12.77
C PRO A 124 2.51 -9.07 -12.90
N VAL A 125 1.85 -9.51 -11.83
CA VAL A 125 0.37 -9.52 -11.75
C VAL A 125 -0.19 -8.11 -11.60
N TYR A 126 0.61 -7.18 -11.08
CA TYR A 126 0.31 -5.76 -11.03
C TYR A 126 1.58 -4.94 -11.26
N ASP A 127 1.49 -3.90 -12.09
CA ASP A 127 2.55 -2.93 -12.35
C ASP A 127 1.93 -1.54 -12.37
N MET A 128 2.40 -0.66 -11.48
CA MET A 128 1.92 0.73 -11.34
C MET A 128 2.16 1.56 -12.60
N ASP A 129 3.08 1.15 -13.47
CA ASP A 129 3.45 1.84 -14.70
C ASP A 129 2.89 1.19 -15.98
N ALA A 130 2.13 0.10 -15.88
CA ALA A 130 1.58 -0.60 -17.05
C ALA A 130 0.50 0.19 -17.83
N GLY A 131 0.00 1.30 -17.28
CA GLY A 131 -1.03 2.14 -17.88
C GLY A 131 -0.54 3.00 -19.04
N SER A 132 -1.49 3.63 -19.74
CA SER A 132 -1.20 4.55 -20.85
C SER A 132 -0.45 5.81 -20.43
N GLU A 133 -0.47 6.16 -19.14
CA GLU A 133 0.25 7.31 -18.61
C GLU A 133 1.76 7.02 -18.50
N GLY A 134 2.14 5.79 -18.14
CA GLY A 134 3.52 5.42 -17.79
C GLY A 134 4.10 6.26 -16.64
N ASP A 135 5.21 5.80 -16.04
CA ASP A 135 6.01 6.57 -15.07
C ASP A 135 5.16 7.25 -13.97
N SER A 136 4.21 6.48 -13.44
CA SER A 136 3.34 6.90 -12.37
C SER A 136 4.10 6.82 -11.06
N TRP A 137 3.83 7.76 -10.17
CA TRP A 137 4.41 7.76 -8.83
C TRP A 137 3.44 8.41 -7.85
N ILE A 138 3.57 8.04 -6.60
CA ILE A 138 2.72 8.48 -5.50
C ILE A 138 3.52 9.41 -4.59
N LYS A 139 2.97 10.59 -4.32
CA LYS A 139 3.55 11.56 -3.40
C LYS A 139 2.97 11.38 -2.01
N LEU A 140 3.84 11.14 -1.04
CA LEU A 140 3.50 10.87 0.36
C LEU A 140 4.00 12.00 1.26
N ASN A 141 3.28 12.26 2.35
CA ASN A 141 3.62 13.27 3.35
C ASN A 141 3.75 12.60 4.73
N TYR A 142 4.98 12.50 5.23
CA TYR A 142 5.27 11.85 6.51
C TYR A 142 4.58 12.52 7.71
N GLU A 143 4.26 13.81 7.62
CA GLU A 143 3.63 14.51 8.73
C GLU A 143 2.18 14.08 9.01
N LEU A 144 1.52 13.41 8.06
CA LEU A 144 0.12 13.00 8.23
C LEU A 144 -0.02 11.89 9.29
N ASN A 145 0.94 10.97 9.38
CA ASN A 145 0.92 9.85 10.32
C ASN A 145 2.28 9.64 11.00
N SER A 146 2.88 10.74 11.48
CA SER A 146 4.24 10.73 12.04
C SER A 146 4.41 9.70 13.17
N GLY A 147 5.30 8.73 12.97
CA GLY A 147 5.61 7.67 13.93
C GLY A 147 5.56 6.30 13.26
N SER A 148 6.45 5.38 13.65
CA SER A 148 6.45 4.02 13.09
C SER A 148 5.25 3.21 13.59
N GLY A 149 4.60 2.47 12.70
CA GLY A 149 3.51 1.55 13.00
C GLY A 149 2.11 2.18 12.95
N SER A 150 1.98 3.35 12.32
CA SER A 150 0.69 4.01 12.08
C SER A 150 0.19 3.87 10.66
N GLY A 151 0.97 3.35 9.71
CA GLY A 151 0.57 3.02 8.34
C GLY A 151 0.01 4.21 7.58
N ASP A 152 0.80 4.80 6.68
CA ASP A 152 0.50 6.04 5.95
C ASP A 152 -0.38 5.85 4.71
N MET A 153 -0.37 4.65 4.12
CA MET A 153 -1.08 4.39 2.87
C MET A 153 -1.58 2.95 2.81
N TYR A 154 -2.86 2.78 2.46
CA TYR A 154 -3.38 1.51 1.97
C TYR A 154 -3.21 1.40 0.45
N ALA A 155 -2.76 0.24 -0.01
CA ALA A 155 -2.82 -0.17 -1.41
C ALA A 155 -3.80 -1.33 -1.57
N TYR A 156 -4.83 -1.13 -2.37
CA TYR A 156 -5.87 -2.10 -2.70
C TYR A 156 -5.67 -2.59 -4.13
N ILE A 157 -5.14 -3.80 -4.27
CA ILE A 157 -4.84 -4.43 -5.57
C ILE A 157 -5.98 -5.40 -5.93
N PRO A 158 -6.61 -5.32 -7.12
CA PRO A 158 -7.74 -6.19 -7.44
C PRO A 158 -7.41 -7.67 -7.25
N ASP A 159 -8.23 -8.39 -6.48
CA ASP A 159 -8.02 -9.83 -6.21
C ASP A 159 -8.06 -10.65 -7.50
N SER A 160 -8.81 -10.19 -8.50
CA SER A 160 -8.93 -10.79 -9.83
C SER A 160 -7.62 -10.85 -10.63
N LEU A 161 -6.58 -10.10 -10.23
CA LEU A 161 -5.24 -10.19 -10.83
C LEU A 161 -4.48 -11.42 -10.37
N PHE A 162 -4.79 -11.93 -9.17
CA PHE A 162 -4.07 -13.05 -8.58
C PHE A 162 -4.60 -14.40 -9.07
N ARG A 163 -3.71 -15.39 -9.12
CA ARG A 163 -3.98 -16.77 -9.57
C ARG A 163 -3.67 -17.72 -8.42
N SER A 164 -4.66 -17.91 -7.54
CA SER A 164 -4.51 -18.63 -6.26
C SER A 164 -4.97 -20.08 -6.29
N ASN A 165 -5.61 -20.54 -7.37
CA ASN A 165 -6.11 -21.92 -7.48
C ASN A 165 -5.06 -22.82 -8.13
N PRO A 166 -4.47 -23.80 -7.42
CA PRO A 166 -3.48 -24.72 -7.99
C PRO A 166 -4.04 -25.64 -9.10
N GLU A 167 -5.37 -25.74 -9.22
CA GLU A 167 -6.02 -26.49 -10.30
C GLU A 167 -6.20 -25.67 -11.58
N ASP A 168 -6.00 -24.35 -11.54
CA ASP A 168 -6.04 -23.49 -12.74
C ASP A 168 -4.77 -23.68 -13.57
N ILE A 169 -4.91 -23.82 -14.89
CA ILE A 169 -3.78 -23.88 -15.81
C ILE A 169 -2.92 -22.61 -15.78
N ASN A 170 -3.48 -21.50 -15.31
CA ASN A 170 -2.81 -20.21 -15.15
C ASN A 170 -2.31 -19.96 -13.72
N TYR A 171 -2.22 -20.99 -12.87
CA TYR A 171 -1.68 -20.86 -11.53
C TYR A 171 -0.25 -20.33 -11.53
N LEU A 172 0.03 -19.31 -10.70
CA LEU A 172 1.33 -18.62 -10.66
C LEU A 172 2.12 -18.89 -9.36
N GLY A 173 1.54 -19.62 -8.41
CA GLY A 173 2.17 -19.90 -7.11
C GLY A 173 1.56 -19.12 -5.94
N ASP A 174 1.82 -19.60 -4.72
CA ASP A 174 1.23 -19.06 -3.49
C ASP A 174 2.02 -17.91 -2.88
N TYR A 175 3.26 -17.66 -3.32
CA TYR A 175 4.09 -16.60 -2.75
C TYR A 175 3.92 -15.31 -3.54
N LEU A 176 3.84 -14.18 -2.82
CA LEU A 176 3.85 -12.85 -3.38
C LEU A 176 5.19 -12.17 -3.18
N TYR A 177 5.55 -11.38 -4.18
CA TYR A 177 6.72 -10.50 -4.17
C TYR A 177 6.24 -9.09 -4.50
N LEU A 178 6.15 -8.23 -3.50
CA LEU A 178 5.94 -6.80 -3.70
C LEU A 178 7.31 -6.14 -3.77
N TYR A 179 7.66 -5.69 -4.97
CA TYR A 179 8.77 -4.79 -5.19
C TYR A 179 8.30 -3.34 -5.12
N SER A 180 9.05 -2.51 -4.42
CA SER A 180 8.84 -1.06 -4.38
C SER A 180 10.15 -0.32 -4.59
N LYS A 181 10.08 0.82 -5.28
CA LYS A 181 11.16 1.82 -5.36
C LYS A 181 10.67 3.16 -4.85
N PHE A 182 11.48 3.82 -4.04
CA PHE A 182 11.21 5.15 -3.52
C PHE A 182 12.34 6.11 -3.87
N GLY A 183 12.06 7.41 -3.79
CA GLY A 183 13.07 8.44 -3.77
C GLY A 183 13.52 9.03 -5.11
N LEU A 184 12.92 8.66 -6.26
CA LEU A 184 13.27 9.27 -7.55
C LEU A 184 12.79 10.73 -7.65
N ASN A 185 11.58 11.02 -7.17
CA ASN A 185 10.98 12.35 -7.23
C ASN A 185 11.13 13.14 -5.91
N PHE A 186 10.96 12.46 -4.77
CA PHE A 186 11.15 13.00 -3.43
C PHE A 186 11.95 12.01 -2.59
N THR A 187 13.20 12.35 -2.29
CA THR A 187 14.21 11.43 -1.77
C THR A 187 13.93 10.93 -0.35
N SER A 188 14.29 9.68 -0.09
CA SER A 188 14.35 9.13 1.26
C SER A 188 15.55 9.66 2.04
N VAL A 189 15.32 10.06 3.30
CA VAL A 189 16.33 10.72 4.14
C VAL A 189 16.58 10.05 5.48
N ALA A 190 15.80 9.03 5.87
CA ALA A 190 15.79 8.54 7.24
C ALA A 190 15.73 7.00 7.45
N GLY A 191 14.62 6.51 7.98
CA GLY A 191 14.41 5.16 8.49
C GLY A 191 13.93 4.21 7.41
N PRO A 192 13.60 2.96 7.77
CA PRO A 192 13.06 2.02 6.82
C PRO A 192 11.57 2.24 6.52
N GLU A 193 11.22 2.22 5.25
CA GLU A 193 9.87 2.12 4.71
C GLU A 193 9.44 0.66 4.84
N GLU A 194 8.25 0.47 5.41
CA GLU A 194 7.73 -0.84 5.76
C GLU A 194 6.46 -1.15 4.99
N TRP A 195 6.44 -2.31 4.33
CA TRP A 195 5.20 -2.92 3.88
C TRP A 195 4.73 -3.99 4.85
N ALA A 196 3.44 -3.97 5.12
CA ALA A 196 2.76 -4.90 6.02
C ALA A 196 1.39 -5.34 5.49
N VAL A 197 0.83 -6.37 6.10
CA VAL A 197 -0.57 -6.79 5.91
C VAL A 197 -1.29 -6.82 7.26
N ARG A 198 -2.61 -6.62 7.28
CA ARG A 198 -3.38 -6.78 8.52
C ARG A 198 -3.46 -8.26 8.93
N LYS A 199 -3.30 -8.51 10.23
CA LYS A 199 -3.49 -9.78 10.91
C LYS A 199 -4.99 -10.04 11.07
N GLY A 200 -5.57 -10.78 10.14
CA GLY A 200 -6.99 -11.14 10.20
C GLY A 200 -7.33 -12.15 9.10
N VAL A 201 -7.81 -13.32 9.52
CA VAL A 201 -8.20 -14.42 8.63
C VAL A 201 -9.66 -14.19 8.20
N GLY A 202 -9.88 -13.66 7.01
CA GLY A 202 -11.22 -13.56 6.41
C GLY A 202 -11.44 -12.29 5.58
N VAL A 203 -12.43 -12.34 4.69
CA VAL A 203 -12.91 -11.17 3.94
C VAL A 203 -13.44 -10.16 4.95
N ASP A 204 -12.67 -9.10 5.23
CA ASP A 204 -13.12 -8.01 6.07
C ASP A 204 -13.97 -7.08 5.20
N THR A 205 -15.26 -6.98 5.50
CA THR A 205 -16.13 -6.01 4.82
C THR A 205 -15.91 -4.63 5.43
N MET A 206 -14.75 -4.04 5.16
CA MET A 206 -14.54 -2.63 5.48
C MET A 206 -15.37 -1.79 4.52
N VAL A 207 -16.38 -1.09 5.03
CA VAL A 207 -17.09 -0.05 4.27
C VAL A 207 -16.18 1.17 4.22
N VAL A 208 -15.20 1.18 3.31
CA VAL A 208 -14.65 2.46 2.86
C VAL A 208 -15.81 3.18 2.17
N PRO A 209 -16.15 4.43 2.51
CA PRO A 209 -17.25 5.10 1.85
C PRO A 209 -16.93 5.19 0.37
N ALA A 210 -17.84 4.67 -0.47
CA ALA A 210 -17.73 4.66 -1.91
C ALA A 210 -17.23 6.02 -2.43
N PRO A 211 -16.42 6.10 -3.51
CA PRO A 211 -15.97 7.37 -4.09
C PRO A 211 -17.13 8.35 -4.36
N ALA A 212 -18.34 7.83 -4.62
CA ALA A 212 -19.55 8.62 -4.81
C ALA A 212 -20.18 9.19 -3.52
N ALA A 213 -19.94 8.58 -2.35
CA ALA A 213 -20.45 9.05 -1.06
C ALA A 213 -19.69 10.30 -0.54
N TRP A 214 -18.52 10.61 -1.10
CA TRP A 214 -17.71 11.78 -0.72
C TRP A 214 -18.10 13.08 -1.43
N LEU A 215 -18.87 13.01 -2.53
CA LEU A 215 -19.35 14.20 -3.26
C LEU A 215 -20.42 15.01 -2.50
N ILE A 216 -21.02 14.46 -1.44
CA ILE A 216 -22.10 15.14 -0.67
C ILE A 216 -21.54 15.97 0.51
N GLY A 217 -20.23 15.92 0.78
CA GLY A 217 -19.60 16.63 1.90
C GLY A 217 -19.45 18.15 1.75
N ILE A 218 -19.76 18.76 0.58
CA ILE A 218 -19.42 20.17 0.30
C ILE A 218 -20.66 21.10 0.17
N LEU A 219 -21.89 20.60 0.28
CA LEU A 219 -23.11 21.43 0.20
C LEU A 219 -24.00 21.28 1.44
N GLY A 220 -23.64 21.94 2.54
CA GLY A 220 -24.45 21.87 3.75
C GLY A 220 -24.09 22.84 4.89
N LEU A 221 -23.46 23.99 4.61
CA LEU A 221 -23.32 25.07 5.60
C LEU A 221 -24.06 26.32 5.11
N GLY A 222 -25.31 26.43 5.56
CA GLY A 222 -26.23 27.56 5.37
C GLY A 222 -27.65 27.00 5.42
N VAL A 223 -28.45 27.19 6.46
CA VAL A 223 -28.96 28.48 6.92
C VAL A 223 -29.20 28.48 8.44
N ALA A 224 -28.93 29.64 9.04
CA ALA A 224 -29.07 29.96 10.45
C ALA A 224 -30.50 29.85 11.01
N GLY A 225 -30.58 29.64 12.33
CA GLY A 225 -31.77 29.27 13.08
C GLY A 225 -32.83 30.37 13.29
N LEU A 226 -34.05 29.90 13.52
CA LEU A 226 -35.17 30.71 13.99
C LEU A 226 -35.53 30.28 15.41
N LYS A 227 -35.25 31.15 16.40
CA LYS A 227 -35.72 30.99 17.78
C LYS A 227 -37.20 31.40 17.89
N LEU A 228 -38.08 30.46 18.22
CA LEU A 228 -39.44 30.75 18.66
C LEU A 228 -39.45 31.04 20.17
N ARG A 229 -39.87 32.26 20.53
CA ARG A 229 -40.13 32.69 21.92
C ARG A 229 -41.60 32.36 22.26
N LYS A 230 -41.83 31.59 23.32
CA LYS A 230 -43.15 31.42 23.94
C LYS A 230 -43.55 32.71 24.67
N LEU A 231 -44.75 33.20 24.40
CA LEU A 231 -45.43 34.22 25.21
C LEU A 231 -46.41 33.51 26.14
N ALA A 232 -46.29 33.80 27.43
CA ALA A 232 -47.36 33.89 28.41
C ALA A 232 -47.08 35.15 29.23
#